data_AF-A0A2W7ABP4-F1
#
_entry.id   AF-A0A2W7ABP4-F1
#
_cell.length_a   1.000
_cell.length_b   1.000
_cell.length_c   1.000
_cell.angle_alpha   90.00
_cell.angle_beta   90.00
_cell.angle_gamma   90.00
#
_symmetry.space_group_name_H-M   'P 1'
#
loop_
_entity.id
_entity.type
_entity.pdbx_description
1 polymer ?
#
loop_
_entity_poly.entity_id
_entity_poly.type
_entity_poly.pdbx_seq_one_letter_code
_entity_poly.pdbx_strand_id
1 'polypeptide(L)' 'MSSAFLDRLHSPDRPVMVFDGAMGTNLQVQNLTADDFGGPEYEGCNEYLVFTNPRAVEIVHRGFLEAGADVIETD' A
#
# COMPACT_ATOMS: atom_id res chain seq x y z
N MET A 1 3.56 4.91 -28.05
CA MET A 1 4.21 4.49 -26.78
C MET A 1 3.66 3.13 -26.42
N SER A 2 4.50 2.15 -26.07
CA SER A 2 3.99 0.93 -25.43
C SER A 2 3.73 1.22 -23.95
N SER A 3 2.75 0.53 -23.37
CA SER A 3 2.35 0.69 -21.97
C SER A 3 3.04 -0.40 -21.18
N ALA A 4 3.91 -0.04 -20.23
CA ALA A 4 4.61 -1.03 -19.39
C ALA A 4 3.63 -1.98 -18.68
N PHE A 5 2.44 -1.48 -18.31
CA PHE A 5 1.36 -2.29 -17.75
C PHE A 5 0.83 -3.33 -18.76
N LEU A 6 0.48 -2.90 -19.98
CA LEU A 6 -0.04 -3.81 -21.00
C LEU A 6 1.04 -4.79 -21.48
N ASP A 7 2.30 -4.35 -21.54
CA ASP A 7 3.44 -5.19 -21.90
C ASP A 7 3.67 -6.29 -20.86
N ARG A 8 3.56 -5.96 -19.56
CA ARG A 8 3.63 -6.95 -18.46
C ARG A 8 2.42 -7.90 -18.47
N LEU A 9 1.21 -7.37 -18.66
CA LEU A 9 -0.03 -8.16 -18.67
C LEU A 9 -0.08 -9.15 -19.83
N HIS A 10 0.41 -8.76 -21.01
CA HIS A 10 0.46 -9.62 -22.19
C HIS A 10 1.77 -10.42 -22.31
N SER A 11 2.67 -10.36 -21.31
CA SER A 11 3.94 -11.07 -21.35
C SER A 11 3.72 -12.59 -21.43
N PRO A 12 4.39 -13.30 -22.36
CA PRO A 12 4.26 -14.74 -22.49
C PRO A 12 4.83 -15.51 -21.29
N ASP A 13 5.74 -14.91 -20.50
CA ASP A 13 6.38 -15.58 -19.37
C ASP A 13 5.48 -15.63 -18.13
N ARG A 14 4.67 -14.59 -17.91
CA ARG A 14 3.77 -14.48 -16.74
C ARG A 14 2.63 -13.50 -17.03
N PRO A 15 1.57 -13.86 -17.76
CA PRO A 15 0.47 -12.95 -18.13
C PRO A 15 -0.54 -12.74 -16.99
N VAL A 16 -0.04 -12.53 -15.76
CA VAL A 16 -0.82 -12.33 -14.54
C VAL A 16 -0.20 -11.17 -13.77
N MET A 17 -1.07 -10.23 -13.39
CA MET A 17 -0.77 -9.11 -12.50
C MET A 17 -1.30 -9.43 -11.11
N VAL A 18 -0.46 -9.31 -10.09
CA VAL A 18 -0.87 -9.44 -8.69
C VAL A 18 -1.00 -8.03 -8.10
N PHE A 19 -2.21 -7.70 -7.65
CA PHE A 19 -2.45 -6.49 -6.87
C PHE A 19 -2.08 -6.75 -5.40
N ASP A 20 -1.85 -5.68 -4.67
CA ASP A 20 -1.57 -5.75 -3.25
C ASP A 20 -2.81 -6.19 -2.44
N GLY A 21 -2.62 -6.29 -1.13
CA GLY A 21 -3.64 -6.71 -0.19
C GLY A 21 -4.26 -5.55 0.57
N ALA A 22 -5.03 -5.87 1.60
CA ALA A 22 -5.70 -4.87 2.41
C ALA A 22 -4.73 -3.99 3.22
N MET A 23 -4.65 -2.70 2.88
CA MET A 23 -3.87 -1.70 3.61
C MET A 23 -4.29 -1.59 5.08
N GLY A 24 -5.57 -1.34 5.34
CA GLY A 24 -6.07 -1.11 6.70
C GLY A 24 -5.78 -2.27 7.67
N THR A 25 -5.92 -3.52 7.21
CA THR A 25 -5.59 -4.70 8.02
C THR A 25 -4.10 -4.75 8.38
N ASN A 26 -3.22 -4.34 7.46
CA ASN A 26 -1.78 -4.30 7.71
C ASN A 26 -1.35 -3.10 8.56
N LEU A 27 -2.10 -2.00 8.56
CA LEU A 27 -1.87 -0.88 9.47
C LEU A 27 -2.24 -1.23 10.91
N GLN A 28 -3.30 -2.02 11.11
CA GLN A 28 -3.74 -2.44 12.45
C GLN A 28 -2.67 -3.20 13.24
N VAL A 29 -1.78 -3.94 12.57
CA VAL A 29 -0.69 -4.66 13.26
C VAL A 29 0.47 -3.77 13.70
N GLN A 30 0.49 -2.51 13.28
CA GLN A 30 1.54 -1.55 13.65
C GLN A 30 1.31 -0.86 14.99
N ASN A 31 0.20 -1.15 15.68
CA ASN A 31 -0.16 -0.56 16.98
C ASN A 31 -0.16 0.98 16.98
N LEU A 32 -0.67 1.59 15.90
CA LEU A 32 -0.77 3.04 15.76
C LEU A 32 -1.68 3.64 16.82
N THR A 33 -1.34 4.83 17.27
CA THR A 33 -2.06 5.61 18.27
C THR A 33 -2.73 6.82 17.63
N ALA A 34 -3.67 7.47 18.32
CA ALA A 34 -4.30 8.71 17.85
C ALA A 34 -3.27 9.78 17.43
N ASP A 35 -2.12 9.87 18.11
CA ASP A 35 -1.05 10.82 17.76
C ASP A 35 -0.41 10.52 16.40
N ASP A 36 -0.29 9.24 16.03
CA ASP A 36 0.21 8.83 14.70
C ASP A 36 -0.72 9.28 13.58
N PHE A 37 -2.03 9.32 13.84
CA PHE A 37 -3.04 9.86 12.94
C PHE A 37 -3.14 11.38 13.01
N GLY A 38 -2.35 12.10 13.82
CA GLY A 38 -2.43 13.56 13.94
C GLY A 38 -3.45 14.08 14.96
N GLY A 39 -4.02 13.20 15.79
CA GLY A 39 -4.85 13.54 16.93
C GLY A 39 -6.15 12.71 17.02
N PRO A 40 -6.90 12.83 18.13
CA PRO A 40 -8.11 12.03 18.37
C PRO A 40 -9.21 12.19 17.32
N GLU A 41 -9.28 13.34 16.64
CA GLU A 41 -10.24 13.60 15.57
C GLU A 41 -9.96 12.83 14.27
N TYR A 42 -8.73 12.37 14.09
CA TYR A 42 -8.27 11.64 12.90
C TYR A 42 -7.97 10.16 13.19
N GLU A 43 -8.13 9.71 14.44
CA GLU A 43 -7.87 8.33 14.84
C GLU A 43 -8.65 7.34 13.95
N GLY A 44 -7.92 6.47 13.24
CA GLY A 44 -8.49 5.50 12.30
C GLY A 44 -8.65 5.98 10.86
N CYS A 45 -8.34 7.23 10.54
CA CYS A 45 -8.29 7.73 9.16
C CYS A 45 -6.92 7.38 8.53
N ASN A 46 -6.84 6.20 7.91
CA ASN A 46 -5.61 5.69 7.32
C ASN A 46 -5.04 6.61 6.24
N GLU A 47 -5.91 7.26 5.46
CA GLU A 47 -5.51 8.17 4.38
C GLU A 47 -4.71 9.36 4.93
N TYR A 48 -4.95 9.78 6.18
CA TYR A 48 -4.23 10.90 6.76
C TYR A 48 -2.80 10.53 7.21
N LEU A 49 -2.50 9.23 7.36
CA LEU A 49 -1.16 8.74 7.67
C LEU A 49 -0.14 9.11 6.59
N VAL A 50 -0.55 9.34 5.33
CA VAL A 50 0.38 9.82 4.28
C VAL A 50 1.00 11.17 4.63
N PHE A 51 0.33 11.97 5.47
CA PHE A 51 0.82 13.26 5.96
C PHE A 51 1.45 13.15 7.35
N THR A 52 0.81 12.42 8.27
CA THR A 52 1.20 12.42 9.69
C THR A 52 2.25 11.38 10.02
N ASN A 53 2.19 10.21 9.39
CA ASN A 53 3.14 9.11 9.58
C ASN A 53 3.35 8.33 8.27
N PRO A 54 3.99 8.93 7.25
CA PRO A 54 4.19 8.31 5.93
C PRO A 54 5.02 7.02 6.01
N ARG A 55 5.79 6.84 7.09
CA ARG A 55 6.57 5.63 7.33
C ARG A 55 5.67 4.42 7.58
N ALA A 56 4.53 4.58 8.25
CA ALA A 56 3.59 3.50 8.50
C ALA A 56 3.02 2.94 7.17
N VAL A 57 2.69 3.84 6.24
CA VAL A 57 2.24 3.52 4.88
C VAL A 57 3.35 2.81 4.08
N GLU A 58 4.56 3.38 4.11
CA GLU A 58 5.72 2.83 3.40
C GLU A 58 6.05 1.40 3.82
N ILE A 59 5.93 1.07 5.11
CA ILE A 59 6.16 -0.28 5.63
C ILE A 59 5.20 -1.28 4.98
N VAL A 60 3.92 -0.93 4.86
CA VAL A 60 2.92 -1.83 4.26
C VAL A 60 3.17 -2.04 2.77
N HIS A 61 3.32 -0.96 2.01
CA HIS A 61 3.61 -1.06 0.57
C HIS A 61 4.88 -1.86 0.30
N ARG A 62 5.93 -1.65 1.10
CA ARG A 62 7.18 -2.40 0.98
C ARG A 62 6.98 -3.88 1.25
N GLY A 63 6.16 -4.24 2.25
CA GLY A 63 5.78 -5.62 2.52
C GLY A 63 5.08 -6.29 1.33
N PHE A 64 4.17 -5.58 0.65
CA PHE A 64 3.51 -6.11 -0.56
C PHE A 64 4.46 -6.28 -1.74
N LEU A 65 5.37 -5.31 -1.95
CA LEU A 65 6.41 -5.43 -2.98
C LEU A 65 7.35 -6.61 -2.71
N GLU A 66 7.76 -6.82 -1.45
CA GLU A 66 8.59 -7.95 -1.03
C GLU A 66 7.85 -9.30 -1.19
N ALA A 67 6.53 -9.32 -1.00
CA ALA A 67 5.69 -10.49 -1.26
C ALA A 67 5.46 -10.77 -2.75
N GLY A 68 5.84 -9.84 -3.64
CA GLY A 68 5.78 -10.01 -5.10
C GLY A 68 4.54 -9.41 -5.77
N ALA A 69 3.87 -8.44 -5.13
CA ALA A 69 2.84 -7.63 -5.78
C ALA A 69 3.43 -6.88 -6.99
N ASP A 70 2.73 -6.92 -8.11
CA ASP A 70 3.08 -6.17 -9.33
C ASP A 70 2.47 -4.74 -9.30
N VAL A 71 1.41 -4.54 -8.51
CA VAL A 71 0.67 -3.27 -8.40
C VAL A 71 0.48 -2.91 -6.93
N ILE A 72 0.60 -1.62 -6.63
CA ILE A 72 0.33 -1.03 -5.32
C ILE A 72 -0.82 -0.03 -5.49
N GLU A 73 -1.83 -0.12 -4.63
CA GLU A 73 -2.92 0.86 -4.55
C GLU A 73 -2.45 2.11 -3.77
N THR A 74 -3.00 3.28 -4.11
CA THR A 74 -2.67 4.53 -3.41
C THR A 74 -3.50 4.69 -2.14
N ASP A 75 -2.86 5.20 -1.09
CA ASP A 75 -3.50 5.55 0.19
C ASP A 75 -3.77 7.05 0.34
#